data_AF-A0A841U9T7-F1
#
_entry.id   AF-A0A841U9T7-F1
#
_cell.length_a   1.000
_cell.length_b   1.000
_cell.length_c   1.000
_cell.angle_alpha   90.00
_cell.angle_beta   90.00
_cell.angle_gamma   90.00
#
_symmetry.space_group_name_H-M   'P 1'
#
loop_
_entity.id
_entity.type
_entity.pdbx_description
1 polymer ?
#
loop_
_entity_poly.entity_id
_entity_poly.type
_entity_poly.pdbx_seq_one_letter_code
_entity_poly.pdbx_strand_id
1 'polypeptide(L)'
;ALELTLLGGEFRAERDVLVAVAGAEFDARVEGDRLPMGRPVLLRRGALVSFGPALRGCRAYLAVAGGIDVPPALGSRGTDAR
;
A
#
# COMPACT_ATOMS: atom_id res chain seq x y z
N ALA A 1 5.01 -6.42 1.36
CA ALA A 1 4.07 -5.42 0.82
C ALA A 1 2.66 -5.90 1.09
N LEU A 2 1.67 -5.02 1.10
CA LEU A 2 0.25 -5.41 1.12
C LEU A 2 -0.25 -5.54 -0.31
N GLU A 3 -1.02 -6.60 -0.59
CA GLU A 3 -1.76 -6.76 -1.85
C GLU A 3 -3.17 -6.20 -1.66
N LEU A 4 -3.61 -5.37 -2.61
CA LEU A 4 -4.94 -4.75 -2.65
C LEU A 4 -5.67 -5.26 -3.89
N THR A 5 -6.85 -5.85 -3.71
CA THR A 5 -7.60 -6.51 -4.80
C THR A 5 -8.98 -5.86 -4.96
N LEU A 6 -9.23 -5.25 -6.13
CA LEU A 6 -10.46 -4.53 -6.52
C LEU A 6 -10.84 -3.31 -5.67
N LEU A 7 -10.78 -3.42 -4.35
CA LEU A 7 -10.96 -2.36 -3.37
C LEU A 7 -9.78 -2.40 -2.41
N GLY A 8 -9.22 -1.24 -2.11
CA GLY A 8 -8.15 -1.11 -1.13
C GLY A 8 -8.70 -0.85 0.26
N GLY A 9 -8.02 0.04 0.99
CA GLY A 9 -8.43 0.49 2.31
C GLY A 9 -7.77 1.81 2.64
N GLU A 10 -7.82 2.19 3.92
CA GLU A 10 -7.18 3.38 4.44
C GLU A 10 -6.07 3.01 5.42
N PHE A 11 -4.92 3.67 5.29
CA PHE A 11 -3.73 3.42 6.08
C PHE A 11 -3.16 4.73 6.60
N ARG A 12 -2.90 4.80 7.90
CA ARG A 12 -2.29 5.97 8.54
C ARG A 12 -0.81 5.70 8.82
N ALA A 13 0.05 6.63 8.42
CA ALA A 13 1.46 6.56 8.74
C ALA A 13 1.70 6.94 10.21
N GLU A 14 2.14 6.00 11.05
CA GLU A 14 2.43 6.30 12.47
C GLU A 14 3.79 7.00 12.70
N ARG A 15 4.62 7.03 11.65
CA ARG A 15 5.93 7.68 11.58
C ARG A 15 6.19 8.18 10.16
N ASP A 16 7.18 9.05 10.00
CA ASP A 16 7.69 9.41 8.67
C ASP A 16 8.21 8.14 7.96
N VAL A 17 7.70 7.86 6.76
CA VAL A 17 8.03 6.62 6.04
C VAL A 17 7.89 6.79 4.53
N LEU A 18 8.78 6.15 3.77
CA LEU A 18 8.64 6.04 2.32
C LEU A 18 7.72 4.86 1.99
N VAL A 19 6.76 5.11 1.10
CA VAL A 19 5.91 4.07 0.50
C VAL A 19 6.00 4.11 -1.01
N ALA A 20 5.63 3.02 -1.67
CA ALA A 20 5.45 2.99 -3.11
C ALA A 20 4.26 2.11 -3.46
N VAL A 21 3.52 2.50 -4.51
CA VAL A 21 2.41 1.71 -5.04
C VAL A 21 2.70 1.33 -6.48
N ALA A 22 2.50 0.05 -6.80
CA ALA A 22 2.66 -0.48 -8.15
C ALA A 22 1.52 -1.45 -8.49
N GLY A 23 1.37 -1.77 -9.77
CA GLY A 23 0.32 -2.66 -10.28
C GLY A 23 -0.84 -1.87 -10.89
N ALA A 24 -2.06 -2.31 -10.62
CA ALA A 24 -3.28 -1.72 -11.12
C ALA A 24 -3.44 -0.25 -10.70
N GLU A 25 -4.14 0.52 -11.52
CA GLU A 25 -4.50 1.91 -11.23
C GLU A 25 -5.69 1.91 -10.27
N PHE A 26 -5.49 2.45 -9.07
CA PHE A 26 -6.54 2.66 -8.06
C PHE A 26 -6.83 4.16 -7.93
N ASP A 27 -8.02 4.52 -7.42
CA ASP A 27 -8.26 5.87 -6.88
C ASP A 27 -7.53 6.00 -5.54
N ALA A 28 -6.20 6.14 -5.62
CA ALA A 28 -5.30 6.21 -4.49
C ALA A 28 -4.96 7.68 -4.19
N ARG A 29 -5.08 8.08 -2.91
CA ARG A 29 -4.87 9.45 -2.45
C ARG A 29 -4.06 9.52 -1.18
N VAL A 30 -3.32 10.62 -1.01
CA VAL A 30 -2.70 11.02 0.26
C VAL A 30 -3.22 12.39 0.60
N GLU A 31 -3.87 12.54 1.76
CA GLU A 31 -4.48 13.83 2.17
C GLU A 31 -5.41 14.45 1.09
N GLY A 32 -6.09 13.59 0.30
CA GLY A 32 -7.00 14.01 -0.78
C GLY A 32 -6.35 14.18 -2.16
N ASP A 33 -5.02 14.32 -2.23
CA ASP A 33 -4.27 14.45 -3.47
C ASP A 33 -3.95 13.10 -4.09
N ARG A 34 -3.93 13.02 -5.43
CA ARG A 34 -3.64 11.77 -6.14
C ARG A 34 -2.25 11.25 -5.78
N LEU A 35 -2.17 10.00 -5.32
CA LEU A 35 -0.92 9.34 -5.01
C LEU A 35 -0.18 8.95 -6.31
N PRO A 36 1.07 9.38 -6.51
CA PRO A 36 1.88 8.94 -7.64
C PRO A 36 2.19 7.43 -7.58
N MET A 37 2.01 6.74 -8.69
CA MET A 37 2.32 5.32 -8.85
C MET A 37 3.77 5.11 -9.34
N GLY A 38 4.35 3.94 -9.07
CA GLY A 38 5.64 3.51 -9.65
C GLY A 38 6.87 4.25 -9.11
N ARG A 39 6.74 5.00 -8.01
CA ARG A 39 7.86 5.71 -7.38
C ARG A 39 7.71 5.78 -5.85
N PRO A 40 8.81 6.00 -5.10
CA PRO A 40 8.72 6.30 -3.68
C PRO A 40 8.01 7.63 -3.40
N VAL A 41 7.19 7.66 -2.36
CA VAL A 41 6.48 8.83 -1.83
C VAL A 41 6.71 8.88 -0.33
N LEU A 42 7.13 10.03 0.18
CA LEU A 42 7.30 10.25 1.61
C LEU A 42 5.93 10.56 2.23
N LEU A 43 5.48 9.69 3.14
CA LEU A 43 4.39 9.98 4.05
C LEU A 43 4.95 10.55 5.34
N ARG A 44 4.41 11.68 5.78
CA ARG A 44 4.70 12.22 7.11
C ARG A 44 3.87 11.49 8.15
N ARG A 45 4.35 11.46 9.39
CA ARG A 45 3.59 10.99 10.54
C ARG A 45 2.21 11.64 10.56
N GLY A 46 1.17 10.83 10.71
CA GLY A 46 -0.23 11.22 10.71
C GLY A 46 -0.89 11.20 9.34
N ALA A 47 -0.12 11.19 8.24
CA ALA A 47 -0.68 11.20 6.90
C ALA A 47 -1.54 9.95 6.65
N LEU A 48 -2.71 10.17 6.04
CA LEU A 48 -3.66 9.16 5.63
C LEU A 48 -3.51 8.89 4.14
N VAL A 49 -3.30 7.62 3.80
CA VAL A 49 -3.38 7.13 2.43
C VAL A 49 -4.67 6.34 2.28
N SER A 50 -5.50 6.72 1.32
CA SER A 50 -6.72 6.01 0.98
C SER A 50 -6.62 5.37 -0.39
N PHE A 51 -7.16 4.16 -0.52
CA PHE A 51 -7.29 3.42 -1.76
C PHE A 51 -8.76 3.10 -1.98
N GLY A 52 -9.38 3.80 -2.93
CA GLY A 52 -10.71 3.48 -3.43
C GLY A 52 -10.72 2.23 -4.33
N PRO A 53 -11.69 2.12 -5.27
CA PRO A 53 -11.74 1.01 -6.19
C PRO A 53 -10.59 1.06 -7.22
N ALA A 54 -10.28 -0.10 -7.80
CA ALA A 54 -9.45 -0.21 -8.99
C ALA A 54 -10.16 0.46 -10.18
N LEU A 55 -9.48 1.40 -10.83
CA LEU A 55 -9.91 2.09 -12.04
C LEU A 55 -9.53 1.29 -13.29
N ARG A 56 -8.32 0.69 -13.29
CA ARG A 56 -7.83 -0.18 -14.36
C ARG A 56 -6.96 -1.30 -13.80
N GLY A 57 -7.28 -2.55 -14.18
CA GLY A 57 -6.64 -3.75 -13.63
C GLY A 57 -7.38 -4.29 -12.42
N CYS A 58 -6.71 -5.12 -11.61
CA CYS A 58 -7.33 -5.82 -10.49
C CYS A 58 -6.53 -5.71 -9.18
N ARG A 59 -5.20 -5.82 -9.26
CA ARG A 59 -4.33 -5.85 -8.08
C ARG A 59 -3.27 -4.76 -8.09
N ALA A 60 -3.14 -4.08 -6.95
CA ALA A 60 -2.04 -3.18 -6.66
C ALA A 60 -1.30 -3.64 -5.39
N TYR A 61 -0.07 -3.17 -5.23
CA TYR A 61 0.77 -3.50 -4.09
C TYR A 61 1.26 -2.23 -3.41
N LEU A 62 1.06 -2.14 -2.09
CA LEU A 62 1.61 -1.09 -1.25
C LEU A 62 2.87 -1.61 -0.55
N ALA A 63 4.01 -1.09 -0.98
CA ALA A 63 5.30 -1.32 -0.34
C ALA A 63 5.60 -0.19 0.66
N VAL A 64 6.24 -0.56 1.77
CA VAL A 64 6.70 0.36 2.83
C VAL A 64 8.21 0.13 3.01
N ALA A 65 8.99 1.20 3.11
CA ALA A 65 10.43 1.08 3.34
C ALA A 65 10.72 0.35 4.66
N GLY A 66 11.63 -0.63 4.61
CA GLY A 66 11.91 -1.55 5.71
C GLY A 66 11.03 -2.80 5.74
N GLY A 67 9.97 -2.86 4.92
CA GLY A 67 9.08 -4.01 4.85
C GLY A 67 8.02 -4.02 5.97
N ILE A 68 7.22 -5.08 5.99
CA ILE A 68 6.18 -5.32 7.00
C ILE A 68 6.71 -6.40 7.91
N ASP A 69 6.82 -6.08 9.20
CA ASP A 69 7.38 -7.01 10.17
C ASP A 69 6.30 -7.95 10.72
N VAL A 70 6.31 -9.17 10.20
CA VAL A 70 5.43 -10.27 10.61
C VAL A 70 6.27 -11.53 10.80
N PRO A 71 5.91 -12.41 11.75
CA PRO A 71 6.60 -13.69 11.92
C PRO A 71 6.56 -14.51 10.62
N PRO A 72 7.68 -15.15 10.23
CA PRO A 72 7.67 -16.01 9.07
C PRO A 72 6.98 -17.35 9.38
N ALA A 73 6.28 -17.91 8.39
CA ALA A 73 5.80 -19.28 8.37
C ALA A 73 6.53 -20.04 7.24
N LEU A 74 7.19 -21.15 7.59
CA LEU A 74 8.00 -21.94 6.64
C LEU A 74 9.04 -21.10 5.87
N GLY A 75 9.62 -20.08 6.51
CA GLY A 75 10.58 -19.17 5.88
C GLY A 75 9.96 -18.10 4.95
N SER A 76 8.63 -18.07 4.83
CA SER A 76 7.88 -17.08 4.03
C SER A 76 7.11 -16.10 4.92
N ARG A 77 6.83 -14.91 4.38
CA ARG A 77 5.90 -13.92 4.96
C ARG A 77 4.65 -13.72 4.09
N GLY A 78 4.43 -14.60 3.10
CA GLY A 78 3.20 -14.61 2.30
C GLY A 78 2.04 -15.22 3.08
N THR A 79 0.84 -14.69 2.85
CA THR A 79 -0.38 -15.18 3.49
C THR A 79 -0.96 -16.35 2.71
N ASP A 80 -1.14 -17.51 3.35
CA ASP A 80 -2.10 -18.52 2.91
C ASP A 80 -3.43 -18.25 3.63
N ALA A 81 -4.51 -18.12 2.88
CA ALA A 81 -5.82 -17.76 3.39
C ALA A 81 -6.77 -18.96 3.54
N ARG A 82 -6.31 -20.17 3.19
CA ARG A 82 -7.06 -21.42 3.38
C ARG A 82 -6.87 -21.97 4.78
#